data_AF-A0A1B2HPG0-F1
#
_entry.id   AF-A0A1B2HPG0-F1
#
_cell.length_a   1.000
_cell.length_b   1.000
_cell.length_c   1.000
_cell.angle_alpha   90.00
_cell.angle_beta   90.00
_cell.angle_gamma   90.00
#
_symmetry.space_group_name_H-M   'P 1'
#
loop_
_entity.id
_entity.type
_entity.pdbx_description
1 polymer ?
#
loop_
_entity_poly.entity_id
_entity_poly.type
_entity_poly.pdbx_seq_one_letter_code
_entity_poly.pdbx_strand_id
1 'polypeptide(L)'
;MLPEDPAARSRLRKASRELLRKAYPEYDDEQVEREVEAAEKRVELSGDPGAFAAVTPPPGTLIDDAAPVERKAWSRPLRAAVATVVLAGALVLMALFVEQTAGTSVRAQGIWGLVAAAVACAVLVYTTHQHAQQERLLSCRVRIDAPFSVDRGRHVSLDSDGIPITDAGIIVARVKNTGRERIESDDYVTPLSLHFPGRRLVSLDVTESEPQNLATLVADLPDLRAVPGEDRVTLPAVRLKPDASFKVVIVLQGSGGGAKVEGRLRDGRITTQETKRRTGPYTPLWAGLTVIFLTGALTAFLLPPVDRPANLACVRDTLALSGSTAFASTAAKLAGAYETLCPGSVVRLSTRGSLAGLQQLNSAPDERLLALSDVKAPPEFASLRSTDLAVIPFAVVAHKARKISNLTTHQVINIFSGRLTNWKDITGEDHPIHVVARNTDSGTRKTLEARLGVQADLSATSENCREPRQPGDSAVICERTSTADVIAAVATDEYAIGYSDIASALQSSSVQPLAIDNVGVAELTADTADVLRLRYRFWAVERIYRTAGADAAGTLAAAFLEYLRTDEAAEVMRQFRYLPCTDAKVAELCAG
;
A
#
# COMPACT_ATOMS: atom_id res chain seq x y z
N MET A 1 -19.24 68.37 -19.64
CA MET A 1 -18.42 68.69 -20.84
C MET A 1 -16.99 68.21 -20.62
N LEU A 2 -16.51 67.25 -21.43
CA LEU A 2 -15.07 66.94 -21.48
C LEU A 2 -14.30 68.20 -21.88
N PRO A 3 -13.11 68.46 -21.33
CA PRO A 3 -12.31 69.60 -21.75
C PRO A 3 -11.98 69.49 -23.24
N GLU A 4 -12.30 70.52 -24.04
CA GLU A 4 -11.89 70.61 -25.45
C GLU A 4 -10.36 70.64 -25.65
N ASP A 5 -9.59 70.65 -24.56
CA ASP A 5 -8.14 70.47 -24.57
C ASP A 5 -7.76 69.03 -25.03
N PRO A 6 -7.16 68.86 -26.23
CA PRO A 6 -6.74 67.55 -26.73
C PRO A 6 -5.75 66.85 -25.80
N ALA A 7 -4.96 67.61 -25.04
CA ALA A 7 -4.02 67.06 -24.08
C ALA A 7 -4.71 66.47 -22.85
N ALA A 8 -5.87 67.00 -22.45
CA ALA A 8 -6.65 66.44 -21.35
C ALA A 8 -7.35 65.13 -21.75
N ARG A 9 -7.90 65.06 -22.99
CA ARG A 9 -8.50 63.84 -23.54
C ARG A 9 -7.48 62.71 -23.68
N SER A 10 -6.29 63.02 -24.20
CA SER A 10 -5.18 62.07 -24.30
C SER A 10 -4.73 61.52 -22.93
N ARG A 11 -4.68 62.38 -21.91
CA ARG A 11 -4.34 61.98 -20.53
C ARG A 11 -5.38 61.05 -19.91
N LEU A 12 -6.67 61.34 -20.11
CA LEU A 12 -7.77 60.50 -19.61
C LEU A 12 -7.74 59.11 -20.27
N ARG A 13 -7.57 59.08 -21.59
CA ARG A 13 -7.48 57.84 -22.36
C ARG A 13 -6.30 56.96 -21.92
N LYS A 14 -5.15 57.59 -21.66
CA LYS A 14 -3.95 56.89 -21.13
C LYS A 14 -4.19 56.33 -19.73
N ALA A 15 -4.81 57.10 -18.83
CA ALA A 15 -5.11 56.66 -17.47
C ALA A 15 -6.14 55.50 -17.46
N SER A 16 -7.18 55.57 -18.29
CA SER A 16 -8.18 54.48 -18.44
C SER A 16 -7.54 53.19 -18.95
N ARG A 17 -6.66 53.28 -19.95
CA ARG A 17 -5.91 52.12 -20.48
C ARG A 17 -5.03 51.49 -19.41
N GLU A 18 -4.33 52.31 -18.63
CA GLU A 18 -3.42 51.84 -17.59
C GLU A 18 -4.18 51.18 -16.42
N LEU A 19 -5.34 51.74 -16.04
CA LEU A 19 -6.27 51.14 -15.09
C LEU A 19 -6.83 49.81 -15.58
N LEU A 20 -7.29 49.73 -16.84
CA LEU A 20 -7.87 48.53 -17.41
C LEU A 20 -6.85 47.40 -17.53
N ARG A 21 -5.62 47.68 -17.98
CA ARG A 21 -4.54 46.68 -18.03
C ARG A 21 -4.16 46.17 -16.64
N LYS A 22 -4.19 47.05 -15.63
CA LYS A 22 -3.88 46.67 -14.25
C LYS A 22 -5.02 45.86 -13.61
N ALA A 23 -6.27 46.15 -13.97
CA ALA A 23 -7.46 45.46 -13.46
C ALA A 23 -7.76 44.12 -14.17
N TYR A 24 -7.40 44.02 -15.45
CA TYR A 24 -7.67 42.89 -16.32
C TYR A 24 -6.41 42.52 -17.12
N PRO A 25 -5.36 41.98 -16.46
CA PRO A 25 -4.12 41.58 -17.13
C PRO A 25 -4.33 40.44 -18.16
N GLU A 26 -5.49 39.77 -18.13
CA GLU A 26 -5.90 38.78 -19.11
C GLU A 26 -6.46 39.36 -20.41
N TYR A 27 -6.80 40.65 -20.46
CA TYR A 27 -7.32 41.29 -21.68
C TYR A 27 -6.20 41.54 -22.68
N ASP A 28 -6.48 41.25 -23.95
CA ASP A 28 -5.61 41.69 -25.03
C ASP A 28 -5.78 43.19 -25.33
N ASP A 29 -4.84 43.77 -26.06
CA ASP A 29 -4.81 45.20 -26.33
C ASP A 29 -6.04 45.69 -27.11
N GLU A 30 -6.66 44.83 -27.91
CA GLU A 30 -7.85 45.17 -28.71
C GLU A 30 -9.12 45.19 -27.84
N GLN A 31 -9.21 44.31 -26.85
CA GLN A 31 -10.25 44.34 -25.82
C GLN A 31 -10.12 45.58 -24.92
N VAL A 32 -8.89 45.93 -24.52
CA VAL A 32 -8.66 47.14 -23.73
C VAL A 32 -9.07 48.39 -24.50
N GLU A 33 -8.72 48.52 -25.79
CA GLU A 33 -9.11 49.70 -26.58
C GLU A 33 -10.62 49.81 -26.80
N ARG A 34 -11.32 48.70 -27.04
CA ARG A 34 -12.79 48.71 -27.17
C ARG A 34 -13.48 49.22 -25.91
N GLU A 35 -12.98 48.83 -24.73
CA GLU A 35 -13.53 49.31 -23.47
C GLU A 35 -13.22 50.78 -23.21
N VAL A 36 -12.00 51.24 -23.56
CA VAL A 36 -11.64 52.66 -23.47
C VAL A 36 -12.54 53.51 -24.39
N GLU A 37 -12.81 53.05 -25.61
CA GLU A 37 -13.66 53.74 -26.57
C GLU A 37 -15.13 53.74 -26.14
N ALA A 38 -15.63 52.62 -25.60
CA ALA A 38 -16.97 52.53 -25.04
C ALA A 38 -17.16 53.43 -23.79
N ALA A 39 -16.09 53.65 -23.01
CA ALA A 39 -16.10 54.58 -21.88
C ALA A 39 -16.11 56.05 -22.35
N GLU A 40 -15.31 56.41 -23.38
CA GLU A 40 -15.32 57.76 -23.96
C GLU A 40 -16.70 58.12 -24.52
N LYS A 41 -17.33 57.19 -25.24
CA LYS A 41 -18.65 57.39 -25.86
C LYS A 41 -19.78 57.59 -24.85
N ARG A 42 -19.66 56.96 -23.67
CA ARG A 42 -20.63 57.11 -22.56
C ARG A 42 -20.52 58.46 -21.87
N VAL A 43 -19.32 59.04 -21.77
CA VAL A 43 -19.11 60.39 -21.22
C VAL A 43 -19.63 61.47 -22.17
N GLU A 44 -19.60 61.25 -23.49
CA GLU A 44 -20.23 62.15 -24.46
C GLU A 44 -21.76 62.15 -24.37
N LEU A 45 -22.39 61.00 -24.08
CA LEU A 45 -23.85 60.86 -23.96
C LEU A 45 -24.44 61.48 -22.69
N SER A 46 -23.66 61.69 -21.62
CA SER A 46 -24.14 62.32 -20.38
C SER A 46 -24.14 63.87 -20.43
N GLY A 47 -23.80 64.47 -21.57
CA GLY A 47 -23.65 65.92 -21.75
C GLY A 47 -24.85 66.64 -22.39
N ASP A 48 -25.90 65.93 -22.78
CA ASP A 48 -27.09 66.51 -23.42
C ASP A 48 -28.30 66.52 -22.46
N PRO A 49 -28.74 67.69 -21.94
CA PRO A 49 -29.79 67.76 -20.93
C PRO A 49 -31.21 67.40 -21.42
N GLY A 50 -31.38 67.02 -22.69
CA GLY A 50 -32.70 66.92 -23.33
C GLY A 50 -33.28 65.52 -23.55
N ALA A 51 -32.59 64.43 -23.19
CA ALA A 51 -32.95 63.09 -23.71
C ALA A 51 -33.49 62.07 -22.68
N PHE A 52 -34.11 62.51 -21.58
CA PHE A 52 -34.88 61.61 -20.70
C PHE A 52 -36.32 62.11 -20.51
N ALA A 53 -37.11 62.04 -21.58
CA ALA A 53 -38.56 62.01 -21.46
C ALA A 53 -39.03 60.55 -21.33
N ALA A 54 -39.68 60.28 -20.19
CA ALA A 54 -40.41 59.09 -19.79
C ALA A 54 -40.65 57.99 -20.84
N VAL A 55 -40.12 56.79 -20.56
CA VAL A 55 -40.68 55.53 -21.07
C VAL A 55 -41.06 54.68 -19.87
N THR A 56 -42.33 54.76 -19.45
CA THR A 56 -42.95 53.73 -18.62
C THR A 56 -43.27 52.52 -19.51
N PRO A 57 -42.80 51.30 -19.19
CA PRO A 57 -43.24 50.10 -19.91
C PRO A 57 -44.67 49.72 -19.46
N PRO A 58 -45.49 49.13 -20.34
CA PRO A 58 -46.88 48.80 -20.04
C PRO A 58 -46.97 47.62 -19.05
N PRO A 59 -48.07 47.50 -18.28
CA PRO A 59 -48.23 46.42 -17.33
C PRO A 59 -48.51 45.11 -18.07
N GLY A 60 -47.57 44.16 -18.01
CA GLY A 60 -47.78 42.81 -18.58
C GLY A 60 -46.60 42.10 -19.24
N THR A 61 -45.35 42.57 -19.14
CA THR A 61 -44.20 41.81 -19.66
C THR A 61 -43.81 40.66 -18.72
N LEU A 62 -44.53 39.54 -18.86
CA LEU A 62 -43.98 38.21 -18.60
C LEU A 62 -42.73 38.05 -19.46
N ILE A 63 -41.57 37.91 -18.80
CA ILE A 63 -40.31 37.66 -19.49
C ILE A 63 -40.32 36.19 -19.91
N ASP A 64 -40.54 35.96 -21.21
CA ASP A 64 -40.36 34.66 -21.83
C ASP A 64 -38.99 34.09 -21.47
N ASP A 65 -39.02 32.83 -21.04
CA ASP A 65 -37.85 32.02 -20.72
C ASP A 65 -36.83 32.08 -21.87
N ALA A 66 -35.65 32.64 -21.60
CA ALA A 66 -34.49 32.44 -22.46
C ALA A 66 -34.29 30.93 -22.67
N ALA A 67 -34.33 30.51 -23.93
CA ALA A 67 -34.44 29.12 -24.38
C ALA A 67 -33.55 28.14 -23.57
N PRO A 68 -34.09 26.97 -23.19
CA PRO A 68 -33.31 25.96 -22.49
C PRO A 68 -32.17 25.49 -23.40
N VAL A 69 -30.93 25.54 -22.89
CA VAL A 69 -29.85 24.75 -23.47
C VAL A 69 -30.21 23.29 -23.21
N GLU A 70 -30.81 22.62 -24.21
CA GLU A 70 -31.09 21.19 -24.16
C GLU A 70 -29.78 20.42 -24.02
N ARG A 71 -29.45 20.04 -22.78
CA ARG A 71 -28.55 18.91 -22.55
C ARG A 71 -29.41 17.69 -22.25
N LYS A 72 -29.50 16.82 -23.27
CA LYS A 72 -30.14 15.49 -23.30
C LYS A 72 -30.30 14.89 -21.90
N ALA A 73 -31.53 14.93 -21.38
CA ALA A 73 -31.91 14.51 -20.02
C ALA A 73 -31.93 12.98 -19.84
N TRP A 74 -30.90 12.28 -20.31
CA TRP A 74 -30.85 10.81 -20.34
C TRP A 74 -30.15 10.16 -19.14
N SER A 75 -30.01 10.89 -18.02
CA SER A 75 -29.21 10.38 -16.88
C SER A 75 -29.97 10.23 -15.56
N ARG A 76 -31.20 10.73 -15.42
CA ARG A 76 -31.97 10.55 -14.16
C ARG A 76 -32.72 9.20 -14.10
N PRO A 77 -33.51 8.80 -15.12
CA PRO A 77 -34.21 7.51 -15.08
C PRO A 77 -33.24 6.33 -15.19
N LEU A 78 -32.17 6.46 -15.97
CA LEU A 78 -31.16 5.41 -16.12
C LEU A 78 -30.38 5.14 -14.81
N ARG A 79 -30.07 6.20 -14.04
CA ARG A 79 -29.38 6.07 -12.74
C ARG A 79 -30.28 5.49 -11.67
N ALA A 80 -31.57 5.85 -11.67
CA ALA A 80 -32.56 5.25 -10.78
C ALA A 80 -32.77 3.76 -11.11
N ALA A 81 -32.91 3.42 -12.39
CA ALA A 81 -33.09 2.03 -12.84
C ALA A 81 -31.90 1.12 -12.45
N VAL A 82 -30.66 1.59 -12.62
CA VAL A 82 -29.47 0.83 -12.21
C VAL A 82 -29.44 0.62 -10.69
N ALA A 83 -29.81 1.63 -9.89
CA ALA A 83 -29.87 1.50 -8.43
C ALA A 83 -30.92 0.47 -7.99
N THR A 84 -32.11 0.48 -8.61
CA THR A 84 -33.17 -0.48 -8.28
C THR A 84 -32.79 -1.91 -8.65
N VAL A 85 -32.12 -2.11 -9.79
CA VAL A 85 -31.64 -3.44 -10.24
C VAL A 85 -30.57 -3.99 -9.29
N VAL A 86 -29.65 -3.14 -8.82
CA VAL A 86 -28.62 -3.54 -7.85
C VAL A 86 -29.25 -3.92 -6.50
N LEU A 87 -30.23 -3.13 -6.01
CA LEU A 87 -30.91 -3.39 -4.75
C LEU A 87 -31.77 -4.67 -4.81
N ALA A 88 -32.48 -4.88 -5.91
CA ALA A 88 -33.27 -6.08 -6.15
C ALA A 88 -32.39 -7.33 -6.29
N GLY A 89 -31.25 -7.21 -7.00
CA GLY A 89 -30.25 -8.29 -7.08
C GLY A 89 -29.69 -8.67 -5.71
N ALA A 90 -29.41 -7.70 -4.85
CA ALA A 90 -28.96 -7.93 -3.49
C ALA A 90 -30.02 -8.64 -2.62
N LEU A 91 -31.29 -8.25 -2.74
CA LEU A 91 -32.40 -8.89 -2.01
C LEU A 91 -32.68 -10.32 -2.49
N VAL A 92 -32.60 -10.58 -3.80
CA VAL A 92 -32.75 -11.94 -4.36
C VAL A 92 -31.58 -12.84 -3.92
N LEU A 93 -30.35 -12.33 -3.91
CA LEU A 93 -29.19 -13.04 -3.36
C LEU A 93 -29.34 -13.32 -1.86
N MET A 94 -29.96 -12.41 -1.10
CA MET A 94 -30.26 -12.62 0.33
C MET A 94 -31.40 -13.61 0.57
N ALA A 95 -32.37 -13.71 -0.34
CA ALA A 95 -33.43 -14.72 -0.28
C ALA A 95 -32.89 -16.12 -0.63
N LEU A 96 -32.04 -16.22 -1.66
CA LEU A 96 -31.30 -17.45 -2.01
C LEU A 96 -30.35 -17.91 -0.88
N PHE A 97 -29.91 -16.98 -0.02
CA PHE A 97 -29.12 -17.25 1.19
C PHE A 97 -29.88 -18.01 2.28
N VAL A 98 -31.20 -17.83 2.42
CA VAL A 98 -31.98 -18.50 3.48
C VAL A 98 -32.22 -19.98 3.17
N GLU A 99 -32.29 -20.36 1.89
CA GLU A 99 -32.53 -21.75 1.48
C GLU A 99 -31.24 -22.61 1.44
N GLN A 100 -30.05 -22.02 1.30
CA GLN A 100 -28.79 -22.79 1.17
C GLN A 100 -28.01 -23.03 2.47
N THR A 101 -28.40 -22.46 3.62
CA THR A 101 -27.61 -22.57 4.87
C THR A 101 -27.75 -23.88 5.65
N ALA A 102 -28.30 -24.94 5.05
CA ALA A 102 -28.25 -26.29 5.59
C ALA A 102 -26.94 -27.01 5.19
N GLY A 103 -25.79 -26.53 5.69
CA GLY A 103 -24.60 -27.39 5.84
C GLY A 103 -23.35 -27.10 5.00
N THR A 104 -22.81 -25.88 4.96
CA THR A 104 -21.46 -25.65 4.38
C THR A 104 -20.54 -24.74 5.22
N SER A 105 -19.24 -24.95 5.02
CA SER A 105 -18.08 -24.52 5.83
C SER A 105 -17.86 -23.01 6.02
N VAL A 106 -17.10 -22.67 7.07
CA VAL A 106 -16.69 -21.33 7.56
C VAL A 106 -16.20 -20.36 6.48
N ARG A 107 -15.68 -20.83 5.33
CA ARG A 107 -15.20 -19.95 4.24
C ARG A 107 -16.30 -19.35 3.38
N ALA A 108 -17.48 -19.97 3.29
CA ALA A 108 -18.61 -19.36 2.57
C ALA A 108 -19.07 -18.06 3.25
N GLN A 109 -19.04 -18.02 4.58
CA GLN A 109 -19.38 -16.82 5.37
C GLN A 109 -18.39 -15.66 5.14
N GLY A 110 -17.09 -15.95 4.97
CA GLY A 110 -16.06 -14.94 4.74
C GLY A 110 -16.14 -14.28 3.36
N ILE A 111 -16.48 -15.06 2.32
CA ILE A 111 -16.60 -14.56 0.93
C ILE A 111 -17.75 -13.56 0.81
N TRP A 112 -18.91 -13.86 1.42
CA TRP A 112 -20.08 -12.98 1.35
C TRP A 112 -19.94 -11.72 2.21
N GLY A 113 -19.17 -11.78 3.30
CA GLY A 113 -18.77 -10.59 4.06
C GLY A 113 -17.94 -9.60 3.22
N LEU A 114 -17.04 -10.11 2.38
CA LEU A 114 -16.23 -9.28 1.47
C LEU A 114 -17.09 -8.65 0.36
N VAL A 115 -18.07 -9.38 -0.19
CA VAL A 115 -19.02 -8.85 -1.19
C VAL A 115 -19.89 -7.74 -0.57
N ALA A 116 -20.41 -7.96 0.65
CA ALA A 116 -21.20 -6.96 1.35
C ALA A 116 -20.39 -5.68 1.65
N ALA A 117 -19.13 -5.83 2.07
CA ALA A 117 -18.22 -4.70 2.29
C ALA A 117 -17.92 -3.92 0.99
N ALA A 118 -17.71 -4.62 -0.13
CA ALA A 118 -17.48 -3.99 -1.42
C ALA A 118 -18.71 -3.18 -1.91
N VAL A 119 -19.92 -3.73 -1.76
CA VAL A 119 -21.16 -3.04 -2.08
C VAL A 119 -21.36 -1.82 -1.18
N ALA A 120 -21.13 -1.94 0.13
CA ALA A 120 -21.23 -0.82 1.06
C ALA A 120 -20.26 0.33 0.72
N CYS A 121 -19.02 0.01 0.37
CA CYS A 121 -18.03 0.99 -0.09
C CYS A 121 -18.47 1.66 -1.41
N ALA A 122 -18.98 0.91 -2.38
CA ALA A 122 -19.46 1.47 -3.64
C ALA A 122 -20.65 2.43 -3.42
N VAL A 123 -21.59 2.07 -2.54
CA VAL A 123 -22.72 2.92 -2.16
C VAL A 123 -22.22 4.19 -1.45
N LEU A 124 -21.27 4.08 -0.51
CA LEU A 124 -20.72 5.24 0.19
C LEU A 124 -19.97 6.20 -0.74
N VAL A 125 -19.17 5.68 -1.67
CA VAL A 125 -18.50 6.50 -2.70
C VAL A 125 -19.53 7.19 -3.60
N TYR A 126 -20.59 6.47 -3.98
CA TYR A 126 -21.65 7.03 -4.79
C TYR A 126 -22.42 8.14 -4.05
N THR A 127 -22.81 7.93 -2.80
CA THR A 127 -23.56 8.92 -2.01
C THR A 127 -22.72 10.15 -1.68
N THR A 128 -21.45 9.98 -1.31
CA THR A 128 -20.54 11.10 -1.05
C THR A 128 -20.24 11.90 -2.33
N HIS A 129 -20.07 11.23 -3.47
CA HIS A 129 -19.93 11.90 -4.75
C HIS A 129 -21.21 12.65 -5.14
N GLN A 130 -22.40 12.09 -4.90
CA GLN A 130 -23.68 12.76 -5.14
C GLN A 130 -23.86 13.99 -4.24
N HIS A 131 -23.59 13.87 -2.94
CA HIS A 131 -23.63 15.01 -2.01
C HIS A 131 -22.69 16.15 -2.44
N ALA A 132 -21.46 15.83 -2.85
CA ALA A 132 -20.52 16.82 -3.35
C ALA A 132 -20.99 17.50 -4.66
N GLN A 133 -21.92 16.90 -5.40
CA GLN A 133 -22.51 17.55 -6.59
C GLN A 133 -23.66 18.50 -6.28
N GLN A 134 -24.24 18.46 -5.07
CA GLN A 134 -25.43 19.22 -4.68
C GLN A 134 -25.15 20.52 -3.91
N GLU A 135 -23.88 20.86 -3.63
CA GLU A 135 -23.55 22.11 -2.92
C GLU A 135 -23.87 23.36 -3.77
N ARG A 136 -24.64 24.28 -3.18
CA ARG A 136 -24.86 25.64 -3.71
C ARG A 136 -23.63 26.51 -3.39
N LEU A 137 -23.00 27.09 -4.41
CA LEU A 137 -21.76 27.84 -4.25
C LEU A 137 -21.85 29.21 -4.94
N LEU A 138 -21.89 30.28 -4.15
CA LEU A 138 -21.90 31.65 -4.65
C LEU A 138 -20.53 32.28 -4.43
N SER A 139 -19.93 32.81 -5.49
CA SER A 139 -18.69 33.56 -5.41
C SER A 139 -18.98 35.06 -5.48
N CYS A 140 -18.44 35.83 -4.54
CA CYS A 140 -18.45 37.29 -4.59
C CYS A 140 -17.01 37.78 -4.48
N ARG A 141 -16.43 38.18 -5.61
CA ARG A 141 -15.03 38.62 -5.70
C ARG A 141 -14.96 40.12 -5.92
N VAL A 142 -14.24 40.80 -5.04
CA VAL A 142 -13.81 42.19 -5.24
C VAL A 142 -12.53 42.18 -6.10
N ARG A 143 -12.59 42.69 -7.33
CA ARG A 143 -11.48 42.69 -8.30
C ARG A 143 -10.66 43.98 -8.30
N ILE A 144 -11.32 45.12 -8.09
CA ILE A 144 -10.68 46.44 -8.00
C ILE A 144 -11.05 47.02 -6.64
N ASP A 145 -10.06 47.56 -5.95
CA ASP A 145 -10.19 48.32 -4.71
C ASP A 145 -9.08 49.39 -4.71
N ALA A 146 -9.21 50.36 -5.63
CA ALA A 146 -8.17 51.33 -5.92
C ALA A 146 -8.58 52.72 -5.39
N PRO A 147 -7.79 53.33 -4.49
CA PRO A 147 -7.95 54.74 -4.15
C PRO A 147 -7.42 55.61 -5.29
N PHE A 148 -8.16 56.67 -5.63
CA PHE A 148 -7.70 57.75 -6.50
C PHE A 148 -7.08 58.85 -5.62
N SER A 149 -5.75 59.01 -5.70
CA SER A 149 -5.08 60.22 -5.21
C SER A 149 -5.17 61.28 -6.30
N VAL A 150 -5.91 62.36 -6.07
CA VAL A 150 -5.93 63.52 -6.97
C VAL A 150 -4.80 64.46 -6.58
N ASP A 151 -3.57 64.04 -6.87
CA ASP A 151 -2.42 64.90 -6.62
C ASP A 151 -2.38 66.00 -7.69
N ARG A 152 -2.49 67.26 -7.23
CA ARG A 152 -2.60 68.53 -7.96
C ARG A 152 -4.00 68.99 -8.40
N GLY A 153 -4.83 69.32 -7.41
CA GLY A 153 -5.51 70.63 -7.40
C GLY A 153 -6.88 70.79 -8.07
N ARG A 154 -7.70 69.74 -8.26
CA ARG A 154 -9.15 69.88 -8.54
C ARG A 154 -9.97 68.72 -7.97
N HIS A 155 -11.07 69.01 -7.28
CA HIS A 155 -12.08 68.05 -6.86
C HIS A 155 -12.69 67.33 -8.09
N VAL A 156 -12.96 66.02 -7.98
CA VAL A 156 -13.77 65.30 -8.98
C VAL A 156 -15.23 65.45 -8.56
N SER A 157 -16.00 66.30 -9.25
CA SER A 157 -17.45 66.37 -9.11
C SER A 157 -18.07 65.31 -10.02
N LEU A 158 -18.60 64.24 -9.44
CA LEU A 158 -19.47 63.31 -10.14
C LEU A 158 -20.93 63.65 -9.75
N ASP A 159 -21.54 64.43 -10.63
CA ASP A 159 -22.98 64.72 -10.79
C ASP A 159 -23.72 65.73 -9.86
N SER A 160 -24.93 66.09 -10.29
CA SER A 160 -25.64 67.40 -10.33
C SER A 160 -25.66 68.34 -9.12
N ASP A 161 -25.22 67.92 -7.94
CA ASP A 161 -25.45 68.68 -6.70
C ASP A 161 -24.20 69.37 -6.14
N GLY A 162 -23.07 69.32 -6.88
CA GLY A 162 -21.87 70.11 -6.57
C GLY A 162 -21.12 69.68 -5.30
N ILE A 163 -21.36 68.47 -4.78
CA ILE A 163 -20.68 67.96 -3.59
C ILE A 163 -19.26 67.48 -3.95
N PRO A 164 -18.19 68.05 -3.36
CA PRO A 164 -16.82 67.61 -3.64
C PRO A 164 -16.53 66.25 -2.99
N ILE A 165 -16.14 65.26 -3.80
CA ILE A 165 -15.69 63.95 -3.33
C ILE A 165 -14.18 64.02 -3.00
N THR A 166 -13.81 63.67 -1.77
CA THR A 166 -12.41 63.62 -1.29
C THR A 166 -11.96 62.17 -1.12
N ASP A 167 -10.78 61.80 -1.62
CA ASP A 167 -10.27 60.41 -1.56
C ASP A 167 -11.23 59.41 -2.20
N ALA A 168 -11.57 59.63 -3.48
CA ALA A 168 -12.46 58.75 -4.21
C ALA A 168 -11.84 57.35 -4.38
N GLY A 169 -12.66 56.30 -4.34
CA GLY A 169 -12.25 54.93 -4.64
C GLY A 169 -13.31 54.20 -5.44
N ILE A 170 -12.90 53.32 -6.35
CA ILE A 170 -13.83 52.45 -7.10
C ILE A 170 -13.61 51.00 -6.69
N ILE A 171 -14.71 50.32 -6.43
CA ILE A 171 -14.76 48.90 -6.15
C ILE A 171 -15.57 48.19 -7.23
N VAL A 172 -15.02 47.12 -7.80
CA VAL A 172 -15.75 46.25 -8.75
C VAL A 172 -15.88 44.86 -8.14
N ALA A 173 -17.12 44.45 -7.86
CA ALA A 173 -17.44 43.13 -7.31
C ALA A 173 -18.16 42.26 -8.35
N ARG A 174 -17.66 41.04 -8.61
CA ARG A 174 -18.35 40.05 -9.44
C ARG A 174 -19.03 39.01 -8.56
N VAL A 175 -20.35 38.88 -8.72
CA VAL A 175 -21.18 37.84 -8.08
C VAL A 175 -21.45 36.75 -9.11
N LYS A 176 -21.14 35.48 -8.80
CA LYS A 176 -21.31 34.35 -9.71
C LYS A 176 -21.78 33.10 -8.99
N ASN A 177 -22.80 32.40 -9.53
CA ASN A 177 -23.08 31.03 -9.13
C ASN A 177 -22.03 30.10 -9.74
N THR A 178 -21.16 29.56 -8.90
CA THR A 178 -20.10 28.61 -9.27
C THR A 178 -20.45 27.16 -8.92
N GLY A 179 -21.60 26.95 -8.28
CA GLY A 179 -22.15 25.65 -7.95
C GLY A 179 -22.84 24.97 -9.14
N ARG A 180 -23.28 23.73 -8.94
CA ARG A 180 -24.04 22.96 -9.95
C ARG A 180 -25.55 23.09 -9.78
N GLU A 181 -25.99 23.46 -8.59
CA GLU A 181 -27.38 23.74 -8.29
C GLU A 181 -27.71 25.21 -8.58
N ARG A 182 -28.96 25.44 -8.98
CA ARG A 182 -29.51 26.80 -9.09
C ARG A 182 -29.67 27.37 -7.68
N ILE A 183 -29.37 28.66 -7.53
CA ILE A 183 -29.62 29.40 -6.29
C ILE A 183 -30.95 30.15 -6.48
N GLU A 184 -31.92 29.87 -5.61
CA GLU A 184 -33.19 30.59 -5.56
C GLU A 184 -33.13 31.75 -4.56
N SER A 185 -34.07 32.69 -4.66
CA SER A 185 -34.12 33.85 -3.76
C SER A 185 -34.29 33.45 -2.28
N ASP A 186 -34.99 32.34 -2.00
CA ASP A 186 -35.21 31.84 -0.64
C ASP A 186 -34.01 31.06 -0.05
N ASP A 187 -32.99 30.80 -0.86
CA ASP A 187 -31.77 30.12 -0.41
C ASP A 187 -30.84 31.05 0.39
N TYR A 188 -31.05 32.37 0.32
CA TYR A 188 -30.27 33.36 1.07
C TYR A 188 -30.79 33.44 2.52
N VAL A 189 -30.06 32.80 3.45
CA VAL A 189 -30.34 32.88 4.89
C VAL A 189 -30.05 34.29 5.41
N THR A 190 -28.99 34.91 4.90
CA THR A 190 -28.72 36.34 5.08
C THR A 190 -28.31 36.92 3.73
N PRO A 191 -28.77 38.14 3.40
CA PRO A 191 -28.49 38.74 2.10
C PRO A 191 -27.00 39.03 1.94
N LEU A 192 -26.51 38.97 0.70
CA LEU A 192 -25.12 39.25 0.39
C LEU A 192 -24.84 40.74 0.60
N SER A 193 -23.96 41.06 1.54
CA SER A 193 -23.62 42.45 1.88
C SER A 193 -22.12 42.70 1.73
N LEU A 194 -21.77 43.89 1.27
CA LEU A 194 -20.43 44.41 1.16
C LEU A 194 -20.25 45.52 2.19
N HIS A 195 -19.27 45.40 3.06
CA HIS A 195 -18.96 46.40 4.09
C HIS A 195 -17.58 47.01 3.84
N PHE A 196 -17.49 48.33 3.96
CA PHE A 196 -16.33 49.14 3.57
C PHE A 196 -15.83 49.99 4.76
N PRO A 197 -15.09 49.40 5.71
CA PRO A 197 -14.69 50.09 6.94
C PRO A 197 -13.90 51.38 6.65
N GLY A 198 -14.43 52.52 7.10
CA GLY A 198 -13.80 53.83 6.93
C GLY A 198 -14.01 54.48 5.55
N ARG A 199 -14.89 53.93 4.71
CA ARG A 199 -15.29 54.54 3.43
C ARG A 199 -16.80 54.67 3.37
N ARG A 200 -17.28 55.72 2.70
CA ARG A 200 -18.72 55.99 2.53
C ARG A 200 -19.13 55.78 1.08
N LEU A 201 -20.31 55.21 0.87
CA LEU A 201 -20.91 55.00 -0.43
C LEU A 201 -21.28 56.34 -1.08
N VAL A 202 -20.91 56.49 -2.35
CA VAL A 202 -21.34 57.61 -3.19
C VAL A 202 -22.41 57.11 -4.16
N SER A 203 -22.09 56.08 -4.93
CA SER A 203 -23.01 55.48 -5.88
C SER A 203 -22.72 54.00 -6.11
N LEU A 204 -23.71 53.29 -6.60
CA LEU A 204 -23.63 51.89 -6.99
C LEU A 204 -24.35 51.70 -8.32
N ASP A 205 -23.71 50.98 -9.23
CA ASP A 205 -24.28 50.62 -10.53
C ASP A 205 -24.04 49.14 -10.84
N VAL A 206 -24.97 48.50 -11.56
CA VAL A 206 -24.89 47.09 -11.97
C VAL A 206 -24.65 47.06 -13.47
N THR A 207 -23.39 46.85 -13.88
CA THR A 207 -22.96 47.19 -15.24
C THR A 207 -22.96 46.02 -16.22
N GLU A 208 -22.65 44.80 -15.78
CA GLU A 208 -22.50 43.63 -16.65
C GLU A 208 -23.12 42.38 -16.05
N SER A 209 -23.73 41.54 -16.88
CA SER A 209 -24.23 40.24 -16.44
C SER A 209 -24.26 39.17 -17.53
N GLU A 210 -24.22 37.93 -17.07
CA GLU A 210 -24.44 36.71 -17.83
C GLU A 210 -25.59 35.95 -17.15
N PRO A 211 -26.79 35.87 -17.75
CA PRO A 211 -27.21 36.43 -19.04
C PRO A 211 -27.35 37.97 -19.04
N GLN A 212 -27.37 38.60 -20.23
CA GLN A 212 -27.28 40.06 -20.42
C GLN A 212 -28.39 40.87 -19.73
N ASN A 213 -29.58 40.29 -19.53
CA ASN A 213 -30.72 40.95 -18.90
C ASN A 213 -30.71 40.90 -17.36
N LEU A 214 -29.81 40.12 -16.75
CA LEU A 214 -29.76 39.92 -15.31
C LEU A 214 -29.36 41.21 -14.56
N ALA A 215 -28.48 42.05 -15.13
CA ALA A 215 -28.03 43.30 -14.53
C ALA A 215 -29.18 44.29 -14.29
N THR A 216 -30.01 44.51 -15.32
CA THR A 216 -31.20 45.37 -15.24
C THR A 216 -32.18 44.85 -14.19
N LEU A 217 -32.41 43.53 -14.16
CA LEU A 217 -33.28 42.91 -13.16
C LEU A 217 -32.75 43.08 -11.74
N VAL A 218 -31.43 43.03 -11.54
CA VAL A 218 -30.81 43.21 -10.21
C VAL A 218 -30.94 44.66 -9.74
N ALA A 219 -30.77 45.63 -10.66
CA ALA A 219 -30.85 47.06 -10.36
C ALA A 219 -32.26 47.51 -9.93
N ASP A 220 -33.30 46.90 -10.50
CA ASP A 220 -34.70 47.27 -10.25
C ASP A 220 -35.31 46.59 -9.00
N LEU A 221 -34.57 45.70 -8.31
CA LEU A 221 -35.09 44.99 -7.14
C LEU A 221 -35.12 45.90 -5.90
N PRO A 222 -36.24 45.95 -5.16
CA PRO A 222 -36.39 46.82 -3.99
C PRO A 222 -35.47 46.44 -2.82
N ASP A 223 -34.93 45.23 -2.84
CA ASP A 223 -34.03 44.70 -1.81
C ASP A 223 -32.57 45.16 -1.99
N LEU A 224 -32.25 45.83 -3.11
CA LEU A 224 -30.96 46.49 -3.29
C LEU A 224 -30.89 47.73 -2.40
N ARG A 225 -30.10 47.66 -1.33
CA ARG A 225 -29.88 48.79 -0.40
C ARG A 225 -28.49 49.37 -0.59
N ALA A 226 -28.45 50.56 -1.18
CA ALA A 226 -27.25 51.31 -1.50
C ALA A 226 -27.47 52.79 -1.12
N VAL A 227 -27.43 53.11 0.18
CA VAL A 227 -27.72 54.46 0.68
C VAL A 227 -26.44 55.31 0.65
N PRO A 228 -26.41 56.45 -0.07
CA PRO A 228 -25.25 57.35 -0.06
C PRO A 228 -24.90 57.79 1.37
N GLY A 229 -23.60 57.76 1.70
CA GLY A 229 -23.08 58.13 3.02
C GLY A 229 -22.91 56.97 4.01
N GLU A 230 -23.48 55.79 3.74
CA GLU A 230 -23.29 54.57 4.54
C GLU A 230 -22.02 53.80 4.14
N ASP A 231 -21.55 52.89 5.00
CA ASP A 231 -20.37 52.06 4.77
C ASP A 231 -20.71 50.61 4.38
N ARG A 232 -21.98 50.36 4.03
CA ARG A 232 -22.52 49.03 3.71
C ARG A 232 -23.43 49.10 2.50
N VAL A 233 -23.31 48.09 1.64
CA VAL A 233 -24.21 47.82 0.53
C VAL A 233 -24.80 46.43 0.73
N THR A 234 -26.11 46.29 0.59
CA THR A 234 -26.78 44.98 0.58
C THR A 234 -27.34 44.70 -0.79
N LEU A 235 -26.90 43.59 -1.40
CA LEU A 235 -27.34 43.13 -2.71
C LEU A 235 -28.63 42.29 -2.58
N PRO A 236 -29.54 42.37 -3.57
CA PRO A 236 -30.80 41.65 -3.52
C PRO A 236 -30.61 40.13 -3.66
N ALA A 237 -31.59 39.37 -3.16
CA ALA A 237 -31.61 37.91 -3.28
C ALA A 237 -32.03 37.48 -4.69
N VAL A 238 -31.04 37.31 -5.56
CA VAL A 238 -31.27 37.07 -6.99
C VAL A 238 -31.19 35.58 -7.31
N ARG A 239 -32.09 35.13 -8.20
CA ARG A 239 -32.08 33.76 -8.74
C ARG A 239 -30.94 33.61 -9.73
N LEU A 240 -30.02 32.68 -9.46
CA LEU A 240 -28.84 32.45 -10.28
C LEU A 240 -28.76 31.00 -10.75
N LYS A 241 -28.90 30.79 -12.06
CA LYS A 241 -28.57 29.49 -12.70
C LYS A 241 -27.07 29.19 -12.54
N PRO A 242 -26.64 27.92 -12.60
CA PRO A 242 -25.22 27.59 -12.66
C PRO A 242 -24.50 28.40 -13.72
N ASP A 243 -23.33 28.93 -13.38
CA ASP A 243 -22.50 29.83 -14.17
C ASP A 243 -23.04 31.26 -14.42
N ALA A 244 -24.27 31.58 -14.02
CA ALA A 244 -24.80 32.94 -14.12
C ALA A 244 -24.00 33.90 -13.21
N SER A 245 -23.75 35.12 -13.70
CA SER A 245 -22.99 36.13 -12.97
C SER A 245 -23.41 37.55 -13.26
N PHE A 246 -23.16 38.47 -12.35
CA PHE A 246 -23.29 39.91 -12.57
C PHE A 246 -22.17 40.68 -11.87
N LYS A 247 -21.89 41.89 -12.33
CA LYS A 247 -20.88 42.80 -11.79
C LYS A 247 -21.56 44.03 -11.20
N VAL A 248 -21.03 44.48 -10.08
CA VAL A 248 -21.45 45.69 -9.39
C VAL A 248 -20.25 46.62 -9.27
N VAL A 249 -20.42 47.86 -9.72
CA VAL A 249 -19.43 48.93 -9.62
C VAL A 249 -19.88 49.89 -8.53
N ILE A 250 -19.00 50.14 -7.57
CA ILE A 250 -19.31 50.88 -6.35
C ILE A 250 -18.31 52.02 -6.23
N VAL A 251 -18.81 53.25 -6.18
CA VAL A 251 -18.00 54.46 -5.98
C VAL A 251 -18.07 54.82 -4.50
N LEU A 252 -16.90 55.01 -3.89
CA LEU A 252 -16.72 55.29 -2.48
C LEU A 252 -15.92 56.58 -2.26
N GLN A 253 -16.10 57.18 -1.10
CA GLN A 253 -15.36 58.35 -0.61
C GLN A 253 -14.68 58.03 0.73
N GLY A 254 -13.43 58.45 0.90
CA GLY A 254 -12.68 58.37 2.15
C GLY A 254 -11.59 57.30 2.17
N SER A 255 -10.67 57.43 3.12
CA SER A 255 -9.54 56.53 3.31
C SER A 255 -9.88 55.41 4.31
N GLY A 256 -10.01 54.18 3.83
CA GLY A 256 -10.38 53.03 4.66
C GLY A 256 -9.87 51.68 4.12
N GLY A 257 -10.11 50.62 4.87
CA GLY A 257 -9.68 49.25 4.55
C GLY A 257 -10.43 48.62 3.38
N GLY A 258 -10.02 47.42 2.97
CA GLY A 258 -10.64 46.72 1.84
C GLY A 258 -12.04 46.18 2.14
N ALA A 259 -12.81 45.93 1.08
CA ALA A 259 -14.19 45.45 1.18
C ALA A 259 -14.31 44.06 1.85
N LYS A 260 -15.23 43.94 2.81
CA LYS A 260 -15.60 42.68 3.47
C LYS A 260 -16.92 42.16 2.89
N VAL A 261 -16.95 40.88 2.54
CA VAL A 261 -18.15 40.21 2.03
C VAL A 261 -18.80 39.42 3.17
N GLU A 262 -20.09 39.68 3.42
CA GLU A 262 -20.91 39.00 4.42
C GLU A 262 -22.15 38.38 3.75
N GLY A 263 -22.63 37.26 4.28
CA GLY A 263 -23.84 36.60 3.78
C GLY A 263 -23.81 35.10 4.06
N ARG A 264 -24.97 34.45 3.94
CA ARG A 264 -25.11 33.01 4.19
C ARG A 264 -26.16 32.39 3.29
N LEU A 265 -25.83 31.23 2.73
CA LEU A 265 -26.75 30.40 1.94
C LEU A 265 -27.20 29.17 2.72
N ARG A 266 -28.40 28.70 2.43
CA ARG A 266 -28.96 27.43 2.92
C ARG A 266 -28.30 26.28 2.16
N ASP A 267 -27.72 25.33 2.89
CA ASP A 267 -27.01 24.17 2.33
C ASP A 267 -25.95 24.57 1.28
N GLY A 268 -25.26 25.68 1.53
CA GLY A 268 -24.30 26.27 0.61
C GLY A 268 -23.33 27.21 1.30
N ARG A 269 -22.38 27.76 0.53
CA ARG A 269 -21.38 28.72 1.06
C ARG A 269 -21.11 29.86 0.08
N ILE A 270 -20.73 31.01 0.64
CA ILE A 270 -20.25 32.18 -0.11
C ILE A 270 -18.73 32.22 -0.02
N THR A 271 -18.05 32.36 -1.15
CA THR A 271 -16.57 32.40 -1.22
C THR A 271 -16.07 33.64 -1.94
N THR A 272 -14.91 34.17 -1.52
CA THR A 272 -14.27 35.33 -2.14
C THR A 272 -13.18 34.96 -3.16
N GLN A 273 -12.82 33.68 -3.29
CA GLN A 273 -11.76 33.18 -4.19
C GLN A 273 -12.32 32.53 -5.48
N GLU A 274 -11.49 32.43 -6.55
CA GLU A 274 -11.82 31.51 -7.67
C GLU A 274 -11.58 30.10 -7.17
N THR A 275 -12.65 29.41 -6.82
CA THR A 275 -12.55 27.97 -6.75
C THR A 275 -12.50 27.45 -8.18
N LYS A 276 -11.28 27.24 -8.74
CA LYS A 276 -11.09 26.26 -9.81
C LYS A 276 -11.75 24.98 -9.31
N ARG A 277 -12.64 24.36 -10.13
CA ARG A 277 -13.37 23.12 -9.83
C ARG A 277 -12.41 22.08 -9.22
N ARG A 278 -12.28 22.06 -7.90
CA ARG A 278 -11.61 20.99 -7.17
C ARG A 278 -12.69 19.96 -6.91
N THR A 279 -12.77 18.94 -7.74
CA THR A 279 -13.25 17.64 -7.26
C THR A 279 -12.42 17.34 -6.01
N GLY A 280 -13.08 17.24 -4.85
CA GLY A 280 -12.38 17.11 -3.57
C GLY A 280 -11.37 15.97 -3.59
N PRO A 281 -10.27 16.05 -2.80
CA PRO A 281 -9.18 15.07 -2.82
C PRO A 281 -9.60 13.64 -2.46
N TYR A 282 -10.84 13.45 -1.99
CA TYR A 282 -11.37 12.17 -1.53
C TYR A 282 -11.80 11.24 -2.67
N THR A 283 -12.24 11.74 -3.83
CA THR A 283 -12.75 10.87 -4.92
C THR A 283 -11.69 9.98 -5.58
N PRO A 284 -10.45 10.42 -5.90
CA PRO A 284 -9.45 9.51 -6.48
C PRO A 284 -8.87 8.53 -5.44
N LEU A 285 -8.82 8.94 -4.16
CA LEU A 285 -8.26 8.15 -3.07
C LEU A 285 -9.14 6.92 -2.76
N TRP A 286 -10.46 7.11 -2.70
CA TRP A 286 -11.41 6.01 -2.51
C TRP A 286 -11.50 5.08 -3.72
N ALA A 287 -11.39 5.60 -4.94
CA ALA A 287 -11.34 4.81 -6.16
C ALA A 287 -10.07 3.92 -6.22
N GLY A 288 -8.91 4.45 -5.80
CA GLY A 288 -7.67 3.68 -5.71
C GLY A 288 -7.75 2.53 -4.70
N LEU A 289 -8.32 2.80 -3.51
CA LEU A 289 -8.52 1.77 -2.48
C LEU A 289 -9.48 0.65 -2.92
N THR A 290 -10.55 0.98 -3.65
CA THR A 290 -11.47 -0.04 -4.17
C THR A 290 -10.79 -0.92 -5.21
N VAL A 291 -9.97 -0.35 -6.09
CA VAL A 291 -9.21 -1.13 -7.09
C VAL A 291 -8.20 -2.06 -6.39
N ILE A 292 -7.40 -1.58 -5.45
CA ILE A 292 -6.42 -2.41 -4.72
C ILE A 292 -7.11 -3.58 -4.01
N PHE A 293 -8.25 -3.32 -3.37
CA PHE A 293 -9.00 -4.34 -2.66
C PHE A 293 -9.63 -5.39 -3.60
N LEU A 294 -10.24 -4.95 -4.70
CA LEU A 294 -10.79 -5.86 -5.72
C LEU A 294 -9.69 -6.71 -6.38
N THR A 295 -8.51 -6.12 -6.59
CA THR A 295 -7.35 -6.85 -7.14
C THR A 295 -6.86 -7.91 -6.15
N GLY A 296 -6.76 -7.57 -4.86
CA GLY A 296 -6.42 -8.52 -3.79
C GLY A 296 -7.42 -9.67 -3.68
N ALA A 297 -8.72 -9.37 -3.75
CA ALA A 297 -9.77 -10.37 -3.74
C ALA A 297 -9.72 -11.28 -4.98
N LEU A 298 -9.46 -10.72 -6.17
CA LEU A 298 -9.30 -11.48 -7.41
C LEU A 298 -8.06 -12.39 -7.35
N THR A 299 -6.93 -11.92 -6.81
CA THR A 299 -5.75 -12.77 -6.61
C THR A 299 -5.99 -13.90 -5.62
N ALA A 300 -6.78 -13.67 -4.56
CA ALA A 300 -7.17 -14.73 -3.63
C ALA A 300 -8.14 -15.75 -4.25
N PHE A 301 -8.93 -15.34 -5.24
CA PHE A 301 -9.85 -16.20 -6.00
C PHE A 301 -9.15 -17.01 -7.11
N LEU A 302 -8.10 -16.45 -7.71
CA LEU A 302 -7.30 -17.10 -8.76
C LEU A 302 -6.24 -18.07 -8.23
N LEU A 303 -5.93 -18.03 -6.93
CA LEU A 303 -5.10 -19.05 -6.29
C LEU A 303 -5.89 -20.35 -6.22
N PRO A 304 -5.43 -21.45 -6.85
CA PRO A 304 -6.11 -22.73 -6.75
C PRO A 304 -6.20 -23.15 -5.27
N PRO A 305 -7.26 -23.86 -4.86
CA PRO A 305 -7.25 -24.52 -3.57
C PRO A 305 -5.97 -25.35 -3.48
N VAL A 306 -5.33 -25.36 -2.31
CA VAL A 306 -4.33 -26.38 -2.02
C VAL A 306 -5.14 -27.68 -2.00
N ASP A 307 -5.18 -28.36 -3.15
CA ASP A 307 -5.87 -29.62 -3.31
C ASP A 307 -5.27 -30.58 -2.28
N ARG A 308 -6.08 -30.94 -1.28
CA ARG A 308 -5.68 -31.94 -0.30
C ARG A 308 -5.53 -33.26 -1.06
N PRO A 309 -4.44 -34.01 -0.84
CA PRO A 309 -4.34 -35.35 -1.39
C PRO A 309 -5.58 -36.15 -0.95
N ALA A 310 -6.28 -36.78 -1.90
CA ALA A 310 -7.62 -37.35 -1.70
C ALA A 310 -7.70 -38.40 -0.57
N ASN A 311 -6.57 -38.90 -0.08
CA ASN A 311 -6.46 -39.92 0.96
C ASN A 311 -5.81 -39.43 2.27
N LEU A 312 -5.53 -38.13 2.42
CA LEU A 312 -4.83 -37.65 3.61
C LEU A 312 -5.74 -37.64 4.86
N ALA A 313 -5.46 -38.49 5.85
CA ALA A 313 -6.14 -38.48 7.13
C ALA A 313 -5.73 -37.26 7.98
N CYS A 314 -6.72 -36.55 8.55
CA CYS A 314 -6.49 -35.45 9.48
C CYS A 314 -6.97 -35.81 10.88
N VAL A 315 -6.05 -35.89 11.84
CA VAL A 315 -6.33 -36.22 13.24
C VAL A 315 -6.00 -35.03 14.13
N ARG A 316 -6.96 -34.56 14.93
CA ARG A 316 -6.75 -33.45 15.87
C ARG A 316 -6.11 -33.95 17.15
N ASP A 317 -4.79 -33.85 17.23
CA ASP A 317 -3.99 -34.19 18.42
C ASP A 317 -2.66 -33.42 18.39
N THR A 318 -1.78 -33.66 19.35
CA THR A 318 -0.39 -33.18 19.38
C THR A 318 0.58 -34.34 19.21
N LEU A 319 1.52 -34.19 18.28
CA LEU A 319 2.60 -35.12 18.00
C LEU A 319 3.95 -34.48 18.34
N ALA A 320 4.79 -35.19 19.07
CA ALA A 320 6.18 -34.78 19.32
C ALA A 320 7.12 -35.43 18.30
N LEU A 321 8.01 -34.63 17.71
CA LEU A 321 9.04 -35.06 16.78
C LEU A 321 10.41 -34.66 17.33
N SER A 322 11.23 -35.63 17.71
CA SER A 322 12.54 -35.42 18.35
C SER A 322 13.68 -35.95 17.48
N GLY A 323 14.93 -35.54 17.71
CA GLY A 323 16.10 -36.18 17.09
C GLY A 323 16.96 -35.31 16.16
N SER A 324 17.19 -35.78 14.93
CA SER A 324 18.10 -35.21 13.92
C SER A 324 18.02 -33.68 13.82
N THR A 325 19.15 -33.00 14.06
CA THR A 325 19.23 -31.55 13.91
C THR A 325 19.50 -31.12 12.47
N ALA A 326 20.06 -32.01 11.65
CA ALA A 326 20.28 -31.76 10.22
C ALA A 326 18.95 -31.66 9.45
N PHE A 327 17.94 -32.41 9.89
CA PHE A 327 16.61 -32.37 9.29
C PHE A 327 15.67 -31.34 9.94
N ALA A 328 16.13 -30.55 10.92
CA ALA A 328 15.25 -29.71 11.75
C ALA A 328 14.43 -28.70 10.93
N SER A 329 15.07 -27.96 10.01
CA SER A 329 14.40 -26.95 9.19
C SER A 329 13.38 -27.57 8.23
N THR A 330 13.74 -28.71 7.62
CA THR A 330 12.84 -29.46 6.73
C THR A 330 11.67 -30.05 7.51
N ALA A 331 11.92 -30.63 8.69
CA ALA A 331 10.89 -31.16 9.57
C ALA A 331 9.92 -30.06 10.02
N ALA A 332 10.41 -28.86 10.36
CA ALA A 332 9.57 -27.72 10.72
C ALA A 332 8.70 -27.28 9.54
N LYS A 333 9.25 -27.28 8.31
CA LYS A 333 8.49 -26.95 7.09
C LYS A 333 7.42 -28.00 6.77
N LEU A 334 7.75 -29.28 6.90
CA LEU A 334 6.82 -30.40 6.72
C LEU A 334 5.70 -30.37 7.77
N ALA A 335 6.04 -30.14 9.04
CA ALA A 335 5.08 -29.95 10.12
C ALA A 335 4.11 -28.81 9.80
N GLY A 336 4.61 -27.61 9.51
CA GLY A 336 3.75 -26.46 9.20
C GLY A 336 2.88 -26.65 7.95
N ALA A 337 3.39 -27.35 6.93
CA ALA A 337 2.62 -27.72 5.75
C ALA A 337 1.49 -28.70 6.11
N TYR A 338 1.77 -29.73 6.89
CA TYR A 338 0.77 -30.66 7.40
C TYR A 338 -0.30 -29.97 8.25
N GLU A 339 0.08 -29.11 9.19
CA GLU A 339 -0.85 -28.34 10.04
C GLU A 339 -1.75 -27.40 9.23
N THR A 340 -1.23 -26.86 8.12
CA THR A 340 -2.02 -26.06 7.17
C THR A 340 -3.05 -26.92 6.44
N LEU A 341 -2.67 -28.13 6.02
CA LEU A 341 -3.57 -29.08 5.36
C LEU A 341 -4.62 -29.63 6.33
N CYS A 342 -4.23 -29.90 7.57
CA CYS A 342 -5.03 -30.51 8.63
C CYS A 342 -5.18 -29.58 9.85
N PRO A 343 -6.09 -28.58 9.81
CA PRO A 343 -6.32 -27.69 10.93
C PRO A 343 -6.72 -28.42 12.22
N GLY A 344 -5.99 -28.15 13.29
CA GLY A 344 -6.19 -28.74 14.62
C GLY A 344 -5.24 -29.90 14.96
N SER A 345 -4.40 -30.32 14.02
CA SER A 345 -3.20 -31.12 14.31
C SER A 345 -2.05 -30.20 14.72
N VAL A 346 -1.21 -30.63 15.66
CA VAL A 346 -0.01 -29.88 16.08
C VAL A 346 1.20 -30.82 16.11
N VAL A 347 2.30 -30.45 15.47
CA VAL A 347 3.56 -31.21 15.46
C VAL A 347 4.65 -30.37 16.14
N ARG A 348 5.06 -30.79 17.34
CA ARG A 348 6.07 -30.11 18.16
C ARG A 348 7.45 -30.70 17.93
N LEU A 349 8.40 -29.87 17.51
CA LEU A 349 9.77 -30.29 17.27
C LEU A 349 10.67 -30.11 18.50
N SER A 350 11.54 -31.10 18.75
CA SER A 350 12.57 -31.07 19.79
C SER A 350 13.85 -31.77 19.28
N THR A 351 14.61 -31.10 18.42
CA THR A 351 15.81 -31.69 17.81
C THR A 351 17.03 -31.56 18.72
N ARG A 352 17.59 -32.69 19.17
CA ARG A 352 18.74 -32.76 20.09
C ARG A 352 19.87 -33.68 19.60
N GLY A 353 19.77 -34.19 18.39
CA GLY A 353 20.67 -35.21 17.85
C GLY A 353 19.96 -36.55 17.68
N SER A 354 20.38 -37.30 16.67
CA SER A 354 19.73 -38.51 16.19
C SER A 354 19.69 -39.62 17.25
N LEU A 355 20.81 -39.88 17.93
CA LEU A 355 20.85 -40.88 19.00
C LEU A 355 20.06 -40.44 20.24
N ALA A 356 20.09 -39.14 20.57
CA ALA A 356 19.29 -38.61 21.68
C ALA A 356 17.78 -38.77 21.43
N GLY A 357 17.32 -38.57 20.17
CA GLY A 357 15.94 -38.81 19.77
C GLY A 357 15.54 -40.28 19.87
N LEU A 358 16.40 -41.19 19.36
CA LEU A 358 16.20 -42.63 19.47
C LEU A 358 16.15 -43.09 20.93
N GLN A 359 17.08 -42.61 21.77
CA GLN A 359 17.13 -42.91 23.20
C GLN A 359 15.86 -42.46 23.91
N GLN A 360 15.37 -41.25 23.62
CA GLN A 360 14.14 -40.71 24.19
C GLN A 360 12.94 -41.62 23.85
N LEU A 361 12.80 -41.97 22.57
CA LEU A 361 11.70 -42.82 22.09
C LEU A 361 11.76 -44.24 22.68
N ASN A 362 12.97 -44.80 22.82
CA ASN A 362 13.15 -46.15 23.36
C ASN A 362 12.93 -46.22 24.88
N SER A 363 13.35 -45.18 25.61
CA SER A 363 13.27 -45.14 27.08
C SER A 363 11.87 -44.80 27.58
N ALA A 364 11.10 -44.03 26.82
CA ALA A 364 9.74 -43.62 27.13
C ALA A 364 8.86 -43.79 25.88
N PRO A 365 8.50 -45.03 25.51
CA PRO A 365 7.72 -45.30 24.32
C PRO A 365 6.32 -44.69 24.41
N ASP A 366 5.96 -43.86 23.43
CA ASP A 366 4.67 -43.19 23.33
C ASP A 366 4.24 -43.21 21.84
N GLU A 367 2.95 -43.39 21.57
CA GLU A 367 2.38 -43.31 20.22
C GLU A 367 2.38 -41.87 19.66
N ARG A 368 2.45 -40.87 20.55
CA ARG A 368 2.56 -39.44 20.22
C ARG A 368 4.00 -38.96 20.11
N LEU A 369 4.99 -39.85 20.08
CA LEU A 369 6.40 -39.50 19.92
C LEU A 369 7.02 -40.23 18.72
N LEU A 370 7.63 -39.45 17.84
CA LEU A 370 8.44 -39.93 16.72
C LEU A 370 9.88 -39.42 16.86
N ALA A 371 10.84 -40.20 16.36
CA ALA A 371 12.26 -39.83 16.37
C ALA A 371 12.84 -39.76 14.96
N LEU A 372 13.45 -38.64 14.62
CA LEU A 372 14.21 -38.40 13.40
C LEU A 372 15.67 -38.82 13.60
N SER A 373 16.24 -39.52 12.63
CA SER A 373 17.63 -39.95 12.67
C SER A 373 18.23 -40.09 11.29
N ASP A 374 19.35 -39.41 11.05
CA ASP A 374 20.26 -39.56 9.91
C ASP A 374 21.24 -40.74 10.09
N VAL A 375 21.01 -41.63 11.05
CA VAL A 375 21.71 -42.90 11.18
C VAL A 375 20.74 -44.05 11.36
N LYS A 376 21.14 -45.23 10.88
CA LYS A 376 20.40 -46.47 11.19
C LYS A 376 20.49 -46.73 12.69
N ALA A 377 19.35 -46.97 13.30
CA ALA A 377 19.22 -47.33 14.70
C ALA A 377 20.20 -48.46 15.08
N PRO A 378 21.05 -48.22 16.08
CA PRO A 378 21.84 -49.26 16.72
C PRO A 378 21.00 -50.44 17.27
N PRO A 379 21.61 -51.62 17.50
CA PRO A 379 20.91 -52.83 17.95
C PRO A 379 20.08 -52.67 19.24
N GLU A 380 20.48 -51.78 20.15
CA GLU A 380 19.76 -51.47 21.39
C GLU A 380 18.38 -50.83 21.15
N PHE A 381 18.10 -50.34 19.93
CA PHE A 381 16.83 -49.76 19.52
C PHE A 381 16.07 -50.64 18.51
N ALA A 382 16.40 -51.93 18.40
CA ALA A 382 15.84 -52.85 17.41
C ALA A 382 14.31 -53.07 17.51
N SER A 383 13.69 -52.69 18.63
CA SER A 383 12.24 -52.71 18.83
C SER A 383 11.50 -51.61 18.05
N LEU A 384 12.21 -50.56 17.63
CA LEU A 384 11.64 -49.43 16.91
C LEU A 384 11.46 -49.76 15.43
N ARG A 385 10.33 -49.32 14.88
CA ARG A 385 10.06 -49.38 13.43
C ARG A 385 10.55 -48.10 12.78
N SER A 386 10.99 -48.18 11.52
CA SER A 386 11.46 -47.01 10.78
C SER A 386 10.81 -46.88 9.42
N THR A 387 10.83 -45.66 8.89
CA THR A 387 10.52 -45.37 7.48
C THR A 387 11.58 -44.42 6.97
N ASP A 388 12.18 -44.76 5.83
CA ASP A 388 13.15 -43.93 5.14
C ASP A 388 12.43 -42.71 4.53
N LEU A 389 12.91 -41.51 4.82
CA LEU A 389 12.32 -40.26 4.36
C LEU A 389 13.05 -39.74 3.13
N ALA A 390 14.36 -39.51 3.26
CA ALA A 390 15.17 -38.94 2.20
C ALA A 390 16.65 -39.26 2.39
N VAL A 391 17.39 -39.29 1.28
CA VAL A 391 18.85 -39.16 1.29
C VAL A 391 19.19 -37.70 1.57
N ILE A 392 20.01 -37.47 2.59
CA ILE A 392 20.58 -36.17 2.95
C ILE A 392 22.06 -36.17 2.58
N PRO A 393 22.46 -35.38 1.57
CA PRO A 393 23.86 -35.10 1.33
C PRO A 393 24.38 -34.11 2.39
N PHE A 394 25.55 -34.41 2.95
CA PHE A 394 26.27 -33.54 3.87
C PHE A 394 27.45 -32.88 3.13
N ALA A 395 27.95 -31.78 3.68
CA ALA A 395 29.14 -31.11 3.20
C ALA A 395 30.07 -30.74 4.35
N VAL A 396 31.37 -30.72 4.07
CA VAL A 396 32.32 -29.98 4.89
C VAL A 396 32.13 -28.50 4.59
N VAL A 397 32.12 -27.67 5.62
CA VAL A 397 31.86 -26.24 5.51
C VAL A 397 33.01 -25.44 6.10
N ALA A 398 33.32 -24.30 5.50
CA ALA A 398 34.32 -23.36 6.00
C ALA A 398 33.80 -21.93 5.85
N HIS A 399 34.46 -20.99 6.52
CA HIS A 399 34.16 -19.57 6.35
C HIS A 399 34.54 -19.09 4.94
N LYS A 400 33.66 -18.31 4.28
CA LYS A 400 33.85 -17.85 2.90
C LYS A 400 35.13 -17.04 2.68
N ALA A 401 35.61 -16.33 3.70
CA ALA A 401 36.83 -15.52 3.61
C ALA A 401 38.08 -16.33 3.25
N ARG A 402 38.14 -17.64 3.58
CA ARG A 402 39.34 -18.48 3.33
C ARG A 402 39.55 -18.88 1.87
N LYS A 403 38.57 -18.63 0.99
CA LYS A 403 38.64 -18.95 -0.45
C LYS A 403 39.04 -20.40 -0.78
N ILE A 404 38.81 -21.34 0.14
CA ILE A 404 38.99 -22.78 -0.10
C ILE A 404 37.75 -23.26 -0.84
N SER A 405 37.92 -23.96 -1.96
CA SER A 405 36.79 -24.47 -2.76
C SER A 405 36.68 -26.00 -2.75
N ASN A 406 37.78 -26.71 -2.45
CA ASN A 406 37.84 -28.16 -2.55
C ASN A 406 38.81 -28.75 -1.52
N LEU A 407 38.47 -29.92 -0.98
CA LEU A 407 39.34 -30.76 -0.18
C LEU A 407 39.32 -32.19 -0.74
N THR A 408 40.43 -32.90 -0.61
CA THR A 408 40.43 -34.35 -0.84
C THR A 408 39.83 -35.07 0.36
N THR A 409 39.26 -36.25 0.17
CA THR A 409 38.78 -37.09 1.30
C THR A 409 39.89 -37.32 2.34
N HIS A 410 41.14 -37.51 1.92
CA HIS A 410 42.28 -37.67 2.83
C HIS A 410 42.57 -36.40 3.65
N GLN A 411 42.44 -35.21 3.06
CA GLN A 411 42.54 -33.96 3.82
C GLN A 411 41.41 -33.82 4.82
N VAL A 412 40.17 -34.15 4.44
CA VAL A 412 39.03 -34.16 5.37
C VAL A 412 39.31 -35.09 6.55
N ILE A 413 39.77 -36.32 6.30
CA ILE A 413 40.14 -37.27 7.36
C ILE A 413 41.21 -36.69 8.28
N ASN A 414 42.29 -36.13 7.73
CA ASN A 414 43.39 -35.61 8.56
C ASN A 414 43.02 -34.35 9.34
N ILE A 415 42.18 -33.47 8.79
CA ILE A 415 41.67 -32.30 9.50
C ILE A 415 40.80 -32.76 10.67
N PHE A 416 39.78 -33.56 10.39
CA PHE A 416 38.82 -33.94 11.43
C PHE A 416 39.42 -34.91 12.45
N SER A 417 40.51 -35.62 12.15
CA SER A 417 41.29 -36.42 13.12
C SER A 417 42.38 -35.65 13.85
N GLY A 418 42.51 -34.33 13.63
CA GLY A 418 43.52 -33.49 14.29
C GLY A 418 44.96 -33.75 13.84
N ARG A 419 45.17 -34.48 12.74
CA ARG A 419 46.50 -34.72 12.16
C ARG A 419 46.98 -33.57 11.28
N LEU A 420 46.06 -32.87 10.63
CA LEU A 420 46.32 -31.66 9.86
C LEU A 420 45.70 -30.48 10.63
N THR A 421 46.55 -29.64 11.21
CA THR A 421 46.14 -28.62 12.19
C THR A 421 46.37 -27.19 11.71
N ASN A 422 46.94 -27.00 10.52
CA ASN A 422 47.26 -25.68 9.99
C ASN A 422 46.91 -25.57 8.50
N TRP A 423 46.30 -24.44 8.11
CA TRP A 423 45.88 -24.15 6.75
C TRP A 423 47.06 -24.05 5.77
N LYS A 424 48.29 -23.82 6.23
CA LYS A 424 49.49 -23.73 5.38
C LYS A 424 49.71 -24.98 4.53
N ASP A 425 49.31 -26.15 5.05
CA ASP A 425 49.47 -27.43 4.36
C ASP A 425 48.45 -27.63 3.22
N ILE A 426 47.51 -26.69 3.07
CA ILE A 426 46.44 -26.71 2.06
C ILE A 426 46.45 -25.45 1.20
N THR A 427 46.51 -24.26 1.82
CA THR A 427 46.41 -22.97 1.15
C THR A 427 47.73 -22.19 1.12
N GLY A 428 48.76 -22.64 1.85
CA GLY A 428 50.02 -21.91 2.03
C GLY A 428 49.97 -20.76 3.03
N GLU A 429 48.80 -20.46 3.62
CA GLU A 429 48.65 -19.40 4.61
C GLU A 429 48.79 -19.96 6.04
N ASP A 430 49.69 -19.37 6.83
CA ASP A 430 50.00 -19.85 8.19
C ASP A 430 48.94 -19.43 9.20
N HIS A 431 47.88 -20.24 9.26
CA HIS A 431 46.79 -20.08 10.22
C HIS A 431 46.37 -21.43 10.80
N PRO A 432 46.08 -21.51 12.11
CA PRO A 432 45.56 -22.73 12.71
C PRO A 432 44.21 -23.12 12.10
N ILE A 433 43.91 -24.41 12.10
CA ILE A 433 42.58 -24.93 11.73
C ILE A 433 41.77 -25.10 13.00
N HIS A 434 40.62 -24.44 13.06
CA HIS A 434 39.68 -24.59 14.17
C HIS A 434 38.57 -25.56 13.76
N VAL A 435 38.65 -26.80 14.22
CA VAL A 435 37.66 -27.83 13.89
C VAL A 435 36.44 -27.68 14.80
N VAL A 436 35.28 -27.48 14.19
CA VAL A 436 33.98 -27.49 14.85
C VAL A 436 33.29 -28.81 14.55
N ALA A 437 33.39 -29.73 15.50
CA ALA A 437 32.77 -31.05 15.45
C ALA A 437 31.42 -31.05 16.19
N ARG A 438 30.75 -32.20 16.17
CA ARG A 438 29.52 -32.47 16.93
C ARG A 438 29.79 -33.45 18.06
N ASN A 439 28.95 -33.46 19.07
CA ASN A 439 28.98 -34.47 20.13
C ASN A 439 28.61 -35.88 19.61
N THR A 440 28.76 -36.90 20.47
CA THR A 440 28.52 -38.31 20.13
C THR A 440 27.08 -38.63 19.75
N ASP A 441 26.12 -37.79 20.16
CA ASP A 441 24.69 -37.97 19.84
C ASP A 441 24.33 -37.59 18.41
N SER A 442 25.23 -36.92 17.69
CA SER A 442 25.02 -36.49 16.31
C SER A 442 25.15 -37.66 15.33
N GLY A 443 24.07 -37.98 14.62
CA GLY A 443 24.15 -38.92 13.52
C GLY A 443 24.94 -38.37 12.31
N THR A 444 25.01 -37.06 12.13
CA THR A 444 25.90 -36.45 11.14
C THR A 444 27.38 -36.74 11.45
N ARG A 445 27.79 -36.66 12.72
CA ARG A 445 29.14 -37.10 13.15
C ARG A 445 29.35 -38.57 12.82
N LYS A 446 28.40 -39.43 13.18
CA LYS A 446 28.48 -40.87 12.91
C LYS A 446 28.56 -41.17 11.42
N THR A 447 27.87 -40.39 10.59
CA THR A 447 27.95 -40.47 9.14
C THR A 447 29.33 -40.06 8.63
N LEU A 448 29.91 -38.98 9.15
CA LEU A 448 31.28 -38.56 8.82
C LEU A 448 32.29 -39.67 9.17
N GLU A 449 32.20 -40.19 10.39
CA GLU A 449 33.05 -41.29 10.90
C GLU A 449 32.94 -42.54 10.01
N ALA A 450 31.72 -43.01 9.76
CA ALA A 450 31.47 -44.27 9.06
C ALA A 450 31.71 -44.19 7.54
N ARG A 451 31.32 -43.09 6.90
CA ARG A 451 31.35 -42.97 5.43
C ARG A 451 32.68 -42.43 4.91
N LEU A 452 33.34 -41.54 5.65
CA LEU A 452 34.64 -40.98 5.27
C LEU A 452 35.81 -41.65 5.99
N GLY A 453 35.57 -42.48 7.01
CA GLY A 453 36.63 -43.18 7.73
C GLY A 453 37.40 -42.27 8.71
N VAL A 454 36.76 -41.19 9.19
CA VAL A 454 37.32 -40.39 10.29
C VAL A 454 37.29 -41.23 11.55
N GLN A 455 38.46 -41.55 12.12
CA GLN A 455 38.53 -42.39 13.31
C GLN A 455 37.88 -41.69 14.52
N ALA A 456 37.13 -42.46 15.31
CA ALA A 456 36.21 -41.96 16.33
C ALA A 456 36.86 -41.32 17.56
N ASP A 457 38.19 -41.30 17.66
CA ASP A 457 38.94 -40.72 18.79
C ASP A 457 39.02 -39.18 18.71
N LEU A 458 37.91 -38.55 18.33
CA LEU A 458 37.76 -37.10 18.30
C LEU A 458 37.35 -36.65 19.70
N SER A 459 38.34 -36.57 20.57
CA SER A 459 38.17 -35.90 21.86
C SER A 459 38.20 -34.39 21.62
N ALA A 460 37.23 -33.67 22.18
CA ALA A 460 37.25 -32.21 22.16
C ALA A 460 38.53 -31.72 22.87
N THR A 461 39.34 -30.93 22.17
CA THR A 461 40.54 -30.27 22.69
C THR A 461 40.35 -28.76 22.85
N SER A 462 39.13 -28.24 22.67
CA SER A 462 38.82 -26.82 22.84
C SER A 462 37.37 -26.62 23.29
N GLU A 463 37.13 -25.63 24.15
CA GLU A 463 35.78 -25.23 24.58
C GLU A 463 35.27 -24.01 23.80
N ASN A 464 36.16 -23.04 23.56
CA ASN A 464 35.86 -21.78 22.89
C ASN A 464 36.04 -21.83 21.36
N CYS A 465 36.45 -22.98 20.80
CA CYS A 465 36.77 -23.19 19.38
C CYS A 465 37.95 -22.39 18.83
N ARG A 466 38.75 -21.72 19.67
CA ARG A 466 39.86 -20.88 19.22
C ARG A 466 41.19 -21.27 19.84
N GLU A 467 41.15 -21.71 21.09
CA GLU A 467 42.33 -22.04 21.88
C GLU A 467 42.27 -23.49 22.33
N PRO A 468 43.41 -24.22 22.36
CA PRO A 468 43.46 -25.54 22.94
C PRO A 468 43.16 -25.52 24.45
N ARG A 469 42.57 -26.59 24.96
CA ARG A 469 42.17 -26.74 26.37
C ARG A 469 43.39 -26.95 27.24
N GLN A 470 44.37 -27.74 26.78
CA GLN A 470 45.60 -28.02 27.52
C GLN A 470 46.86 -27.64 26.75
N PRO A 471 47.93 -27.18 27.43
CA PRO A 471 49.25 -27.05 26.82
C PRO A 471 49.75 -28.41 26.30
N GLY A 472 49.81 -28.57 24.97
CA GLY A 472 50.18 -29.82 24.31
C GLY A 472 49.15 -30.34 23.31
N ASP A 473 47.91 -29.86 23.39
CA ASP A 473 46.89 -30.12 22.37
C ASP A 473 47.30 -29.41 21.06
N SER A 474 47.72 -30.18 20.06
CA SER A 474 48.18 -29.64 18.78
C SER A 474 47.05 -29.26 17.83
N ALA A 475 45.86 -29.82 18.02
CA ALA A 475 44.66 -29.53 17.25
C ALA A 475 43.65 -28.75 18.10
N VAL A 476 42.94 -27.80 17.50
CA VAL A 476 41.81 -27.09 18.13
C VAL A 476 40.51 -27.74 17.64
N ILE A 477 39.92 -28.62 18.45
CA ILE A 477 38.68 -29.35 18.15
C ILE A 477 37.66 -29.02 19.23
N CYS A 478 36.60 -28.32 18.85
CA CYS A 478 35.48 -28.06 19.74
C CYS A 478 34.23 -28.82 19.31
N GLU A 479 33.37 -29.16 20.27
CA GLU A 479 32.10 -29.82 19.98
C GLU A 479 30.91 -28.87 20.11
N ARG A 480 29.92 -29.08 19.25
CA ARG A 480 28.61 -28.43 19.28
C ARG A 480 27.48 -29.44 19.29
N THR A 481 26.35 -29.07 19.87
CA THR A 481 25.22 -29.98 20.08
C THR A 481 24.30 -30.04 18.86
N SER A 482 24.18 -28.95 18.08
CA SER A 482 23.31 -28.89 16.90
C SER A 482 24.03 -28.52 15.60
N THR A 483 23.38 -28.78 14.47
CA THR A 483 23.86 -28.36 13.15
C THR A 483 23.91 -26.83 13.04
N ALA A 484 22.91 -26.14 13.60
CA ALA A 484 22.85 -24.68 13.62
C ALA A 484 24.04 -24.08 14.39
N ASP A 485 24.44 -24.70 15.50
CA ASP A 485 25.59 -24.23 16.30
C ASP A 485 26.92 -24.41 15.56
N VAL A 486 27.06 -25.46 14.74
CA VAL A 486 28.24 -25.63 13.88
C VAL A 486 28.29 -24.53 12.82
N ILE A 487 27.17 -24.28 12.13
CA ILE A 487 27.08 -23.21 11.14
C ILE A 487 27.39 -21.85 11.77
N ALA A 488 26.84 -21.56 12.96
CA ALA A 488 27.10 -20.32 13.67
C ALA A 488 28.58 -20.18 14.08
N ALA A 489 29.21 -21.24 14.61
CA ALA A 489 30.61 -21.22 14.96
C ALA A 489 31.50 -20.95 13.73
N VAL A 490 31.28 -21.67 12.63
CA VAL A 490 32.03 -21.47 11.37
C VAL A 490 31.77 -20.08 10.78
N ALA A 491 30.56 -19.52 10.92
CA ALA A 491 30.24 -18.18 10.45
C ALA A 491 30.98 -17.06 11.21
N THR A 492 31.38 -17.30 12.45
CA THR A 492 32.02 -16.30 13.34
C THR A 492 33.54 -16.40 13.39
N ASP A 493 34.10 -17.46 12.85
CA ASP A 493 35.52 -17.73 12.90
C ASP A 493 36.06 -18.04 11.51
N GLU A 494 36.87 -17.11 10.99
CA GLU A 494 37.38 -17.22 9.63
C GLU A 494 38.23 -18.48 9.43
N TYR A 495 38.87 -19.00 10.48
CA TYR A 495 39.74 -20.17 10.38
C TYR A 495 39.03 -21.49 10.69
N ALA A 496 37.73 -21.44 10.96
CA ALA A 496 36.97 -22.60 11.34
C ALA A 496 36.52 -23.45 10.15
N ILE A 497 36.47 -24.76 10.39
CA ILE A 497 35.93 -25.77 9.51
C ILE A 497 34.97 -26.66 10.30
N GLY A 498 33.84 -27.02 9.70
CA GLY A 498 32.86 -27.91 10.29
C GLY A 498 32.18 -28.76 9.24
N TYR A 499 31.04 -29.35 9.58
CA TYR A 499 30.21 -30.08 8.63
C TYR A 499 28.73 -29.87 8.93
N SER A 500 27.91 -29.97 7.90
CA SER A 500 26.47 -29.72 7.96
C SER A 500 25.77 -30.45 6.82
N ASP A 501 24.44 -30.61 6.92
CA ASP A 501 23.65 -30.84 5.71
C ASP A 501 23.80 -29.64 4.77
N ILE A 502 23.68 -29.90 3.47
CA ILE A 502 23.86 -28.86 2.44
C ILE A 502 22.83 -27.73 2.58
N ALA A 503 21.60 -28.06 2.99
CA ALA A 503 20.52 -27.07 3.06
C ALA A 503 20.82 -25.98 4.10
N SER A 504 21.26 -26.38 5.29
CA SER A 504 21.67 -25.49 6.37
C SER A 504 22.94 -24.70 6.02
N ALA A 505 23.89 -25.34 5.34
CA ALA A 505 25.10 -24.66 4.87
C ALA A 505 24.79 -23.53 3.88
N LEU A 506 23.87 -23.77 2.93
CA LEU A 506 23.50 -22.79 1.91
C LEU A 506 22.64 -21.63 2.44
N GLN A 507 22.03 -21.76 3.62
CA GLN A 507 21.27 -20.68 4.25
C GLN A 507 22.15 -19.59 4.87
N SER A 508 23.43 -19.87 5.12
CA SER A 508 24.35 -18.90 5.71
C SER A 508 25.09 -18.08 4.66
N SER A 509 25.09 -16.75 4.83
CA SER A 509 25.82 -15.84 3.93
C SER A 509 27.34 -15.89 4.16
N SER A 510 27.82 -16.29 5.34
CA SER A 510 29.26 -16.32 5.70
C SER A 510 29.90 -17.70 5.57
N VAL A 511 29.11 -18.76 5.45
CA VAL A 511 29.59 -20.15 5.37
C VAL A 511 29.43 -20.68 3.95
N GLN A 512 30.42 -21.46 3.47
CA GLN A 512 30.33 -22.16 2.19
C GLN A 512 30.57 -23.65 2.35
N PRO A 513 29.80 -24.50 1.65
CA PRO A 513 30.14 -25.90 1.48
C PRO A 513 31.35 -26.04 0.55
N LEU A 514 32.26 -26.94 0.90
CA LEU A 514 33.45 -27.27 0.13
C LEU A 514 33.15 -28.49 -0.75
N ALA A 515 33.73 -28.53 -1.95
CA ALA A 515 33.77 -29.76 -2.73
C ALA A 515 34.65 -30.81 -2.04
N ILE A 516 34.30 -32.08 -2.19
CA ILE A 516 35.13 -33.21 -1.77
C ILE A 516 35.52 -34.01 -3.00
N ASP A 517 36.82 -34.21 -3.21
CA ASP A 517 37.36 -34.91 -4.40
C ASP A 517 36.83 -34.33 -5.73
N ASN A 518 36.75 -33.00 -5.78
CA ASN A 518 36.21 -32.20 -6.89
C ASN A 518 34.74 -32.47 -7.22
N VAL A 519 33.98 -33.07 -6.31
CA VAL A 519 32.52 -33.15 -6.41
C VAL A 519 31.90 -32.02 -5.59
N GLY A 520 31.23 -31.10 -6.28
CA GLY A 520 30.58 -29.95 -5.66
C GLY A 520 29.10 -30.20 -5.33
N VAL A 521 28.50 -29.33 -4.51
CA VAL A 521 27.07 -29.43 -4.12
C VAL A 521 26.09 -29.40 -5.30
N ALA A 522 26.49 -28.84 -6.44
CA ALA A 522 25.68 -28.82 -7.65
C ALA A 522 25.50 -30.22 -8.27
N GLU A 523 26.46 -31.14 -8.06
CA GLU A 523 26.42 -32.51 -8.54
C GLU A 523 25.64 -33.45 -7.61
N LEU A 524 25.13 -32.98 -6.47
CA LEU A 524 24.46 -33.80 -5.46
C LEU A 524 22.94 -33.68 -5.62
N THR A 525 22.40 -34.35 -6.64
CA THR A 525 20.98 -34.33 -7.01
C THR A 525 20.44 -35.74 -7.27
N ALA A 526 19.12 -35.87 -7.42
CA ALA A 526 18.47 -37.15 -7.75
C ALA A 526 18.89 -37.69 -9.12
N ASP A 527 19.10 -36.80 -10.10
CA ASP A 527 19.54 -37.18 -11.45
C ASP A 527 20.98 -37.68 -11.50
N THR A 528 21.74 -37.40 -10.44
CA THR A 528 23.15 -37.78 -10.29
C THR A 528 23.34 -38.73 -9.10
N ALA A 529 22.37 -39.61 -8.83
CA ALA A 529 22.43 -40.59 -7.74
C ALA A 529 23.71 -41.44 -7.76
N ASP A 530 24.23 -41.79 -8.95
CA ASP A 530 25.51 -42.50 -9.08
C ASP A 530 26.71 -41.70 -8.56
N VAL A 531 26.67 -40.36 -8.61
CA VAL A 531 27.72 -39.52 -8.03
C VAL A 531 27.76 -39.71 -6.51
N LEU A 532 26.60 -39.70 -5.84
CA LEU A 532 26.49 -39.98 -4.41
C LEU A 532 26.92 -41.43 -4.08
N ARG A 533 26.62 -42.38 -4.95
CA ARG A 533 26.97 -43.79 -4.71
C ARG A 533 28.46 -44.07 -4.90
N LEU A 534 29.06 -43.52 -5.95
CA LEU A 534 30.39 -43.92 -6.42
C LEU A 534 31.50 -42.92 -6.06
N ARG A 535 31.20 -41.61 -6.03
CA ARG A 535 32.22 -40.56 -5.93
C ARG A 535 32.13 -39.72 -4.65
N TYR A 536 30.93 -39.50 -4.11
CA TYR A 536 30.71 -38.63 -2.95
C TYR A 536 30.05 -39.38 -1.81
N ARG A 537 30.85 -39.83 -0.83
CA ARG A 537 30.37 -40.75 0.22
C ARG A 537 29.70 -40.06 1.41
N PHE A 538 29.79 -38.74 1.54
CA PHE A 538 29.31 -38.03 2.73
C PHE A 538 27.81 -37.72 2.67
N TRP A 539 26.99 -38.74 2.84
CA TRP A 539 25.53 -38.65 2.88
C TRP A 539 24.95 -39.72 3.81
N ALA A 540 23.71 -39.52 4.25
CA ALA A 540 22.96 -40.54 4.97
C ALA A 540 21.50 -40.58 4.54
N VAL A 541 20.78 -41.59 5.01
CA VAL A 541 19.33 -41.69 4.84
C VAL A 541 18.69 -41.25 6.16
N GLU A 542 17.92 -40.17 6.10
CA GLU A 542 17.08 -39.71 7.19
C GLU A 542 15.89 -40.63 7.34
N ARG A 543 15.63 -41.03 8.58
CA ARG A 543 14.60 -41.98 8.94
C ARG A 543 13.74 -41.41 10.04
N ILE A 544 12.46 -41.75 9.99
CA ILE A 544 11.54 -41.54 11.10
C ILE A 544 11.26 -42.86 11.80
N TYR A 545 11.55 -42.88 13.09
CA TYR A 545 11.42 -44.00 14.01
C TYR A 545 10.18 -43.84 14.88
N ARG A 546 9.57 -44.97 15.21
CA ARG A 546 8.33 -45.04 15.97
C ARG A 546 8.18 -46.34 16.75
N THR A 547 7.32 -46.32 17.75
CA THR A 547 6.84 -47.52 18.43
C THR A 547 5.77 -48.21 17.58
N ALA A 548 5.47 -49.49 17.87
CA ALA A 548 4.40 -50.20 17.17
C ALA A 548 3.00 -49.56 17.37
N GLY A 549 2.76 -48.90 18.52
CA GLY A 549 1.49 -48.22 18.80
C GLY A 549 1.24 -47.00 17.90
N ALA A 550 2.31 -46.31 17.47
CA ALA A 550 2.22 -45.17 16.56
C ALA A 550 1.71 -45.53 15.14
N ASP A 551 1.66 -46.82 14.78
CA ASP A 551 1.06 -47.31 13.53
C ASP A 551 -0.47 -47.49 13.63
N ALA A 552 -1.06 -47.34 14.82
CA ALA A 552 -2.50 -47.55 14.99
C ALA A 552 -3.31 -46.56 14.14
N ALA A 553 -4.27 -47.10 13.40
CA ALA A 553 -5.16 -46.30 12.56
C ALA A 553 -5.91 -45.26 13.41
N GLY A 554 -6.01 -44.03 12.89
CA GLY A 554 -6.64 -42.92 13.59
C GLY A 554 -5.72 -42.16 14.56
N THR A 555 -4.46 -42.58 14.73
CA THR A 555 -3.46 -41.76 15.45
C THR A 555 -2.91 -40.64 14.56
N LEU A 556 -2.52 -39.52 15.17
CA LEU A 556 -1.85 -38.43 14.45
C LEU A 556 -0.47 -38.87 13.91
N ALA A 557 0.23 -39.77 14.59
CA ALA A 557 1.49 -40.32 14.11
C ALA A 557 1.31 -41.07 12.78
N ALA A 558 0.33 -41.98 12.69
CA ALA A 558 0.04 -42.71 11.46
C ALA A 558 -0.36 -41.76 10.30
N ALA A 559 -1.22 -40.78 10.58
CA ALA A 559 -1.65 -39.78 9.61
C ALA A 559 -0.50 -38.89 9.11
N PHE A 560 0.41 -38.49 10.00
CA PHE A 560 1.60 -37.71 9.62
C PHE A 560 2.60 -38.56 8.81
N LEU A 561 2.78 -39.85 9.14
CA LEU A 561 3.62 -40.76 8.36
C LEU A 561 3.06 -41.02 6.96
N GLU A 562 1.74 -41.00 6.78
CA GLU A 562 1.09 -41.05 5.48
C GLU A 562 1.35 -39.78 4.67
N TYR A 563 1.20 -38.60 5.29
CA TYR A 563 1.57 -37.32 4.68
C TYR A 563 3.01 -37.31 4.17
N LEU A 564 3.96 -37.82 4.96
CA LEU A 564 5.37 -37.83 4.57
C LEU A 564 5.68 -38.66 3.32
N ARG A 565 4.74 -39.48 2.84
CA ARG A 565 4.86 -40.28 1.60
C ARG A 565 4.23 -39.60 0.39
N THR A 566 3.61 -38.43 0.54
CA THR A 566 2.96 -37.74 -0.58
C THR A 566 3.94 -36.92 -1.41
N ASP A 567 3.53 -36.58 -2.63
CA ASP A 567 4.33 -35.74 -3.53
C ASP A 567 4.56 -34.33 -2.96
N GLU A 568 3.61 -33.80 -2.17
CA GLU A 568 3.77 -32.51 -1.51
C GLU A 568 4.88 -32.53 -0.45
N ALA A 569 4.95 -33.60 0.35
CA ALA A 569 6.03 -33.76 1.32
C ALA A 569 7.38 -33.97 0.62
N ALA A 570 7.40 -34.76 -0.46
CA ALA A 570 8.58 -34.95 -1.29
C ALA A 570 9.07 -33.61 -1.88
N GLU A 571 8.16 -32.75 -2.33
CA GLU A 571 8.52 -31.44 -2.88
C GLU A 571 9.09 -30.50 -1.82
N VAL A 572 8.53 -30.52 -0.60
CA VAL A 572 9.14 -29.79 0.53
C VAL A 572 10.56 -30.26 0.78
N MET A 573 10.84 -31.58 0.77
CA MET A 573 12.19 -32.09 0.95
C MET A 573 13.13 -31.67 -0.20
N ARG A 574 12.66 -31.64 -1.46
CA ARG A 574 13.45 -31.16 -2.61
C ARG A 574 13.85 -29.69 -2.50
N GLN A 575 13.01 -28.83 -1.89
CA GLN A 575 13.35 -27.43 -1.63
C GLN A 575 14.61 -27.29 -0.75
N PHE A 576 14.86 -28.27 0.12
CA PHE A 576 16.06 -28.35 0.95
C PHE A 576 17.19 -29.17 0.28
N ARG A 577 17.08 -29.48 -1.02
CA ARG A 577 18.07 -30.28 -1.78
C ARG A 577 18.26 -31.71 -1.23
N TYR A 578 17.27 -32.21 -0.49
CA TYR A 578 17.23 -33.61 -0.08
C TYR A 578 16.57 -34.45 -1.16
N LEU A 579 16.89 -35.74 -1.19
CA LEU A 579 16.41 -36.65 -2.21
C LEU A 579 15.38 -37.59 -1.59
N PRO A 580 14.07 -37.35 -1.78
CA PRO A 580 13.01 -38.13 -1.13
C PRO A 580 13.10 -39.61 -1.53
N CYS A 581 12.93 -40.51 -0.58
CA CYS A 581 12.95 -41.95 -0.84
C CYS A 581 11.73 -42.46 -1.63
N THR A 582 10.73 -41.60 -1.86
CA THR A 582 9.63 -41.84 -2.79
C THR A 582 10.03 -41.70 -4.25
N ASP A 583 11.18 -41.07 -4.56
CA ASP A 583 11.70 -40.97 -5.92
C ASP A 583 12.40 -42.27 -6.33
N ALA A 584 11.93 -42.88 -7.41
CA ALA A 584 12.46 -44.13 -7.95
C ALA A 584 13.97 -44.03 -8.29
N LYS A 585 14.47 -42.85 -8.66
CA LYS A 585 15.89 -42.65 -9.01
C LYS A 585 16.84 -42.83 -7.83
N VAL A 586 16.35 -42.70 -6.59
CA VAL A 586 17.16 -42.81 -5.36
C VAL A 586 16.81 -44.01 -4.50
N ALA A 587 15.95 -44.91 -4.99
CA ALA A 587 15.51 -46.10 -4.26
C ALA A 587 16.68 -46.98 -3.78
N GLU A 588 17.73 -47.15 -4.61
CA GLU A 588 18.92 -47.93 -4.24
C GLU A 588 19.69 -47.28 -3.09
N LEU A 589 19.82 -45.94 -3.08
CA LEU A 589 20.48 -45.21 -1.99
C LEU A 589 19.69 -45.32 -0.67
N CYS A 590 18.35 -45.30 -0.76
CA CYS A 590 17.49 -45.46 0.41
C CYS A 590 17.50 -46.89 0.97
N ALA A 591 17.64 -47.90 0.11
CA ALA A 591 17.74 -49.30 0.52
C ALA A 591 19.00 -49.61 1.36
N GLY A 592 20.04 -48.78 1.25
CA GLY A 592 21.20 -48.76 2.15
C GLY A 592 22.48 -49.30 1.55
#